data_AF-A0A1N7MBQ4-F1
#
_entry.id   AF-A0A1N7MBQ4-F1
#
_cell.length_a   1.000
_cell.length_b   1.000
_cell.length_c   1.000
_cell.angle_alpha   90.00
_cell.angle_beta   90.00
_cell.angle_gamma   90.00
#
_symmetry.space_group_name_H-M   'P 1'
#
loop_
_entity.id
_entity.type
_entity.pdbx_description
1 polymer ?
#
loop_
_entity_poly.entity_id
_entity_poly.type
_entity_poly.pdbx_seq_one_letter_code
_entity_poly.pdbx_strand_id
1 'polypeptide(L)'
;MSLNCVYCKKPVFGTSGVTVPGSGPAHQHCYQAQAALARTFQALDISQLTDDELLDLQDMVLAEVNDRRRRDEGGGDSEIELF
;
A
#
# COMPACT_ATOMS: atom_id res chain seq x y z
N MET A 1 24.46 21.98 12.98
CA MET A 1 23.18 21.26 12.87
C MET A 1 23.43 19.97 12.10
N SER A 2 23.24 18.79 12.71
CA SER A 2 23.42 17.51 12.03
C SER A 2 22.12 17.07 11.35
N LEU A 3 22.18 16.72 10.07
CA LEU A 3 21.04 16.19 9.32
C LEU A 3 20.84 14.72 9.69
N ASN A 4 19.98 14.44 10.67
CA ASN A 4 19.71 13.07 11.14
C ASN A 4 18.54 12.45 10.37
N CYS A 5 18.67 11.18 9.99
CA CYS A 5 17.64 10.45 9.27
C CYS A 5 16.35 10.36 10.08
N VAL A 6 15.22 10.76 9.50
CA VAL A 6 13.91 10.73 10.19
C VAL A 6 13.51 9.31 10.63
N TYR A 7 13.96 8.27 9.92
CA TYR A 7 13.62 6.87 10.19
C TYR A 7 14.57 6.21 11.22
N CYS A 8 15.87 6.23 10.98
CA CYS A 8 16.84 5.49 11.82
C CYS A 8 17.58 6.37 12.84
N LYS A 9 17.31 7.69 12.86
CA LYS A 9 17.93 8.71 13.74
C LYS A 9 19.46 8.84 13.66
N LYS A 10 20.11 8.10 12.76
CA LYS A 10 21.54 8.21 12.47
C LYS A 10 21.82 9.40 11.52
N PRO A 11 23.00 10.02 11.60
CA PRO A 11 23.37 11.10 10.70
C PRO A 11 23.38 10.66 9.23
N VAL A 12 22.84 11.52 8.37
CA VAL A 12 22.85 11.38 6.92
C VAL A 12 24.10 12.11 6.40
N PHE A 13 25.05 11.34 5.88
CA PHE A 13 26.30 11.85 5.32
C PHE A 13 26.40 11.50 3.83
N GLY A 14 26.84 12.45 3.00
CA GLY A 14 27.12 12.23 1.57
C GLY A 14 25.93 12.46 0.62
N THR A 15 26.08 11.99 -0.62
CA THR A 15 25.13 12.16 -1.75
C THR A 15 23.93 11.20 -1.73
N SER A 16 23.85 10.29 -0.77
CA SER A 16 22.80 9.27 -0.63
C SER A 16 21.66 9.68 0.32
N GLY A 17 21.63 10.96 0.71
CA GLY A 17 20.55 11.55 1.49
C GLY A 17 19.42 12.03 0.59
N VAL A 18 18.18 11.73 0.98
CA VAL A 18 16.97 12.27 0.37
C VAL A 18 16.22 13.14 1.38
N THR A 19 15.46 14.11 0.89
CA THR A 19 14.58 14.92 1.73
C THR A 19 13.15 14.41 1.62
N VAL A 20 12.57 13.98 2.73
CA VAL A 20 11.17 13.57 2.81
C VAL A 20 10.32 14.84 2.98
N PRO A 21 9.40 15.15 2.03
CA PRO A 21 8.54 16.32 2.13
C PRO A 21 7.82 16.40 3.47
N GLY A 22 7.88 17.55 4.12
CA GLY A 22 7.23 17.79 5.42
C GLY A 22 7.84 17.09 6.64
N SER A 23 8.86 16.23 6.47
CA SER A 23 9.47 15.47 7.58
C SER A 23 10.94 15.80 7.83
N GLY A 24 11.76 15.90 6.77
CA GLY A 24 13.19 16.19 6.89
C GLY A 24 14.10 15.18 6.18
N PRO A 25 15.40 15.15 6.48
CA PRO A 25 16.37 14.32 5.77
C PRO A 25 16.24 12.83 6.14
N ALA A 26 16.46 11.95 5.17
CA ALA A 26 16.48 10.50 5.33
C ALA A 26 17.59 9.88 4.49
N HIS A 27 18.04 8.67 4.85
CA HIS A 27 18.82 7.86 3.90
C HIS A 27 17.91 7.33 2.81
N GLN A 28 18.40 7.29 1.56
CA GLN A 28 17.65 6.77 0.42
C GLN A 28 17.10 5.35 0.67
N HIS A 29 17.91 4.46 1.23
CA HIS A 29 17.49 3.09 1.55
C HIS A 29 16.44 3.03 2.66
N CYS A 30 16.54 3.88 3.69
CA CYS A 30 15.51 3.95 4.74
C CYS A 30 14.19 4.46 4.17
N TYR A 31 14.23 5.46 3.28
CA TYR A 31 13.04 5.97 2.62
C TYR A 31 12.39 4.91 1.71
N GLN A 32 13.19 4.20 0.91
CA GLN A 32 12.70 3.11 0.05
C GLN A 32 12.13 1.95 0.86
N ALA A 33 12.80 1.55 1.94
CA ALA A 33 12.30 0.52 2.86
C ALA A 33 10.98 0.96 3.49
N GLN A 34 10.89 2.22 3.95
CA GLN A 34 9.64 2.75 4.51
C GLN A 34 8.54 2.83 3.43
N ALA A 35 8.85 3.22 2.20
CA ALA A 35 7.87 3.24 1.11
C ALA A 35 7.38 1.85 0.71
N ALA A 36 8.24 0.83 0.83
CA ALA A 36 7.85 -0.57 0.62
C ALA A 36 7.08 -1.17 1.81
N LEU A 37 7.39 -0.72 3.04
CA LEU A 37 6.69 -1.09 4.27
C LEU A 37 5.36 -0.36 4.44
N ALA A 38 5.28 0.87 3.92
CA ALA A 38 4.04 1.61 3.79
C ALA A 38 3.17 0.79 2.85
N ARG A 39 2.20 0.08 3.43
CA ARG A 39 1.16 -0.65 2.69
C ARG A 39 0.16 0.37 2.11
N THR A 40 0.68 1.36 1.40
CA THR A 40 -0.08 2.42 0.77
C THR A 40 -0.49 1.95 -0.61
N PHE A 41 -1.76 1.60 -0.79
CA PHE A 41 -2.31 1.24 -2.08
C PHE A 41 -2.98 2.47 -2.69
N GLN A 42 -2.31 3.10 -3.67
CA GLN A 42 -2.69 4.34 -4.38
C GLN A 42 -2.88 5.58 -3.47
N ALA A 43 -3.83 5.55 -2.53
CA ALA A 43 -4.12 6.59 -1.53
C ALA A 43 -4.56 6.04 -0.17
N LEU A 44 -4.71 4.71 -0.02
CA LEU A 44 -5.17 4.08 1.21
C LEU A 44 -3.95 3.60 2.02
N ASP A 45 -3.72 4.17 3.19
CA ASP A 45 -2.74 3.64 4.16
C ASP A 45 -3.38 2.49 4.94
N ILE A 46 -3.13 1.25 4.49
CA ILE A 46 -3.68 0.02 5.09
C ILE A 46 -3.23 -0.13 6.56
N SER A 47 -2.13 0.52 6.97
CA SER A 47 -1.66 0.46 8.36
C SER A 47 -2.51 1.25 9.35
N GLN A 48 -3.40 2.11 8.87
CA GLN A 48 -4.33 2.90 9.68
C GLN A 48 -5.69 2.21 9.87
N LEU A 49 -5.95 1.11 9.16
CA LEU A 49 -7.19 0.37 9.26
C LEU A 49 -7.21 -0.44 10.57
N THR A 50 -8.39 -0.54 11.19
CA THR A 50 -8.62 -1.53 12.25
C THR A 50 -8.68 -2.94 11.66
N ASP A 51 -8.61 -3.96 12.53
CA ASP A 51 -8.69 -5.35 12.09
C ASP A 51 -10.03 -5.65 11.39
N ASP A 52 -11.14 -5.05 11.85
CA ASP A 52 -12.47 -5.21 11.24
C ASP A 52 -12.52 -4.56 9.85
N GLU A 53 -12.02 -3.32 9.72
CA GLU A 53 -11.96 -2.60 8.43
C GLU A 53 -11.05 -3.33 7.43
N LEU A 54 -9.99 -3.98 7.92
CA LEU A 54 -9.09 -4.78 7.09
C LEU A 54 -9.77 -6.05 6.56
N LEU A 55 -10.62 -6.70 7.37
CA LEU A 55 -11.42 -7.85 6.94
C LEU A 55 -12.47 -7.44 5.91
N ASP A 56 -13.16 -6.33 6.13
CA ASP A 56 -14.12 -5.78 5.15
C ASP A 56 -13.43 -5.45 3.80
N LEU A 57 -12.23 -4.85 3.86
CA LEU A 57 -11.43 -4.59 2.67
C LEU A 57 -11.05 -5.89 1.95
N GLN A 58 -10.70 -6.94 2.70
CA GLN A 58 -10.39 -8.25 2.14
C GLN A 58 -11.59 -8.84 1.39
N ASP A 59 -12.79 -8.80 1.99
CA ASP A 59 -14.01 -9.30 1.36
C ASP A 59 -14.34 -8.53 0.07
N MET A 60 -14.18 -7.22 0.08
CA MET A 60 -14.38 -6.38 -1.10
C MET A 60 -13.41 -6.73 -2.24
N VAL A 61 -12.14 -6.94 -1.91
CA VAL A 61 -11.11 -7.34 -2.90
C VAL A 61 -11.42 -8.73 -3.47
N LEU A 62 -11.85 -9.68 -2.63
CA LEU A 62 -12.23 -11.01 -3.08
C LEU A 62 -13.43 -10.98 -4.02
N ALA A 63 -14.44 -10.15 -3.72
CA ALA A 63 -15.60 -9.95 -4.59
C ALA A 63 -15.18 -9.39 -5.97
N GLU A 64 -14.33 -8.37 -5.99
CA GLU A 64 -13.81 -7.78 -7.24
C GLU A 64 -12.97 -8.78 -8.05
N VAL A 65 -12.12 -9.58 -7.40
CA VAL A 65 -11.35 -10.64 -8.07
C VAL A 65 -12.28 -11.69 -8.69
N ASN A 66 -13.32 -12.11 -7.96
CA ASN A 66 -14.31 -13.06 -8.46
C ASN A 66 -15.09 -12.49 -9.65
N ASP A 67 -15.48 -11.22 -9.60
CA ASP A 67 -16.18 -10.54 -10.70
C ASP A 67 -15.32 -10.44 -11.96
N ARG A 68 -14.04 -10.09 -11.81
CA ARG A 68 -13.11 -10.06 -12.95
C ARG A 68 -12.91 -11.44 -13.56
N ARG A 69 -12.78 -12.47 -12.72
CA ARG A 69 -12.66 -13.84 -13.17
C ARG A 69 -13.89 -14.29 -13.96
N ARG A 70 -15.10 -13.98 -13.49
CA ARG A 70 -16.36 -14.26 -14.24
C ARG A 70 -16.41 -13.54 -15.58
N ARG A 71 -15.88 -12.31 -15.66
CA ARG A 71 -15.84 -11.52 -16.91
C ARG A 71 -14.80 -12.06 -17.89
N ASP A 72 -13.64 -12.49 -17.40
CA ASP A 72 -12.54 -12.99 -18.23
C ASP A 72 -12.75 -14.44 -18.72
N GLU A 73 -13.49 -15.28 -17.98
CA GLU A 73 -13.77 -16.68 -18.36
C GLU A 73 -14.81 -16.83 -19.50
N GLY A 74 -15.27 -15.73 -20.10
CA GLY A 74 -16.05 -15.72 -21.34
C GLY A 74 -17.56 -15.84 -21.13
N GLY A 75 -18.29 -14.85 -21.65
CA GLY A 75 -19.75 -14.78 -21.61
C GLY A 75 -20.43 -16.05 -22.10
N GLY A 76 -21.08 -16.74 -21.17
CA GLY A 76 -22.20 -17.61 -21.43
C GLY A 76 -23.32 -17.15 -20.53
N ASP A 77 -24.30 -16.48 -21.12
CA ASP A 77 -25.68 -16.36 -20.68
C ASP A 77 -26.08 -17.60 -19.84
N SER A 78 -25.87 -17.53 -18.53
CA SER A 78 -26.37 -18.53 -17.60
C SER A 78 -27.55 -17.86 -16.95
N GLU A 79 -28.62 -17.83 -17.75
CA GLU A 79 -30.01 -17.94 -17.33
C GLU A 79 -30.08 -18.25 -15.83
N ILE A 80 -30.46 -17.25 -15.06
CA ILE A 80 -30.85 -17.44 -13.68
C ILE A 80 -32.13 -18.28 -13.76
N GLU A 81 -32.01 -19.60 -13.78
CA GLU A 81 -33.14 -20.49 -13.55
C GLU A 81 -33.56 -20.32 -12.09
N LEU A 82 -34.43 -19.34 -11.86
CA LEU A 82 -35.28 -19.26 -10.67
C LEU A 82 -36.31 -20.38 -10.78
N PHE A 83 -35.99 -21.55 -10.21
CA PHE A 83 -37.01 -22.54 -9.86
C PHE A 83 -37.97 -21.98 -8.80
#